data_AF-A0A5R9NY88-F1
#
_entry.id   AF-A0A5R9NY88-F1
#
_cell.length_a   1.000
_cell.length_b   1.000
_cell.length_c   1.000
_cell.angle_alpha   90.00
_cell.angle_beta   90.00
_cell.angle_gamma   90.00
#
_symmetry.space_group_name_H-M   'P 1'
#
loop_
_entity.id
_entity.type
_entity.pdbx_description
1 polymer ?
#
loop_
_entity_poly.entity_id
_entity_poly.type
_entity_poly.pdbx_seq_one_letter_code
_entity_poly.pdbx_strand_id
1 'polypeptide(L)'
;MAKIKPVVTDIPGGNYSKYGFGTFPIREDWDVRNAAVQRVLSILDGNTVEKDNDTLAALSTVKGLFSRVYVRDCWDWFTVCRQLAYPGHDLSKEISLALGNYRAAILSDDAGRQAELFSKLSELPVPEMLEHFIDLNVKGKHLIDEAGFAFILWSQSKANEYFVGATTRTIDNTLKFVRERFPENAPYGVVGAYLVDDALEVRDLLKNEMEDLYAYRGLYRGELVDIRERVESVIQRHHQLRNSPWDGADPELEETVEQEMAL
;
A
#
# COMPACT_ATOMS: atom_id res chain seq x y z
N MET A 1 6.17 4.06 -17.17
CA MET A 1 4.95 4.00 -16.33
C MET A 1 4.67 2.59 -15.85
N ALA A 2 4.71 2.37 -14.53
CA ALA A 2 4.33 1.11 -13.90
C ALA A 2 2.82 0.85 -14.10
N LYS A 3 2.46 -0.32 -14.62
CA LYS A 3 1.05 -0.73 -14.71
C LYS A 3 0.60 -1.19 -13.33
N ILE A 4 -0.43 -0.56 -12.77
CA ILE A 4 -1.10 -1.10 -11.58
C ILE A 4 -1.76 -2.42 -12.02
N LYS A 5 -1.23 -3.57 -11.58
CA LYS A 5 -1.86 -4.87 -11.82
C LYS A 5 -2.81 -5.19 -10.67
N PRO A 6 -4.07 -5.58 -10.95
CA PRO A 6 -4.99 -5.99 -9.89
C PRO A 6 -4.57 -7.36 -9.35
N VAL A 7 -4.29 -7.44 -8.04
CA VAL A 7 -3.98 -8.73 -7.35
C VAL A 7 -5.20 -9.31 -6.63
N VAL A 8 -6.20 -8.49 -6.29
CA VAL A 8 -7.46 -8.96 -5.70
C VAL A 8 -8.55 -8.96 -6.76
N THR A 9 -8.94 -10.14 -7.25
CA THR A 9 -9.99 -10.29 -8.25
C THR A 9 -11.39 -10.38 -7.65
N ASP A 10 -11.51 -10.64 -6.35
CA ASP A 10 -12.78 -10.93 -5.69
C ASP A 10 -12.95 -10.14 -4.38
N ILE A 11 -14.19 -10.09 -3.90
CA ILE A 11 -14.50 -9.51 -2.58
C ILE A 11 -13.71 -10.24 -1.50
N PRO A 12 -13.13 -9.53 -0.51
CA PRO A 12 -12.39 -10.15 0.58
C PRO A 12 -13.23 -11.20 1.33
N GLY A 13 -12.69 -12.41 1.49
CA GLY A 13 -13.30 -13.46 2.31
C GLY A 13 -12.94 -13.29 3.79
N GLY A 14 -13.94 -13.17 4.68
CA GLY A 14 -13.69 -13.05 6.13
C GLY A 14 -14.79 -12.32 6.90
N ASN A 15 -14.58 -12.10 8.19
CA ASN A 15 -15.46 -11.28 9.04
C ASN A 15 -14.78 -9.95 9.36
N TYR A 16 -15.29 -8.87 8.77
CA TYR A 16 -14.74 -7.52 8.90
C TYR A 16 -15.66 -6.59 9.69
N SER A 17 -16.64 -7.14 10.40
CA SER A 17 -17.72 -6.40 11.07
C SER A 17 -17.28 -5.40 12.15
N LYS A 18 -16.02 -5.45 12.61
CA LYS A 18 -15.50 -4.51 13.62
C LYS A 18 -14.71 -3.33 13.03
N TYR A 19 -13.82 -3.57 12.08
CA TYR A 19 -12.85 -2.56 11.63
C TYR A 19 -12.92 -2.24 10.13
N GLY A 20 -13.66 -3.02 9.34
CA GLY A 20 -13.56 -2.96 7.88
C GLY A 20 -12.34 -3.71 7.35
N PHE A 21 -12.36 -4.05 6.07
CA PHE A 21 -11.23 -4.66 5.37
C PHE A 21 -10.08 -3.67 5.16
N GLY A 22 -8.84 -4.13 5.25
CA GLY A 22 -7.62 -3.35 5.00
C GLY A 22 -7.22 -2.35 6.10
N THR A 23 -8.08 -2.07 7.07
CA THR A 23 -7.97 -0.97 8.03
C THR A 23 -7.77 -1.44 9.47
N PHE A 24 -7.48 -2.72 9.69
CA PHE A 24 -7.31 -3.25 11.04
C PHE A 24 -6.14 -2.56 11.77
N PRO A 25 -6.36 -2.01 12.98
CA PRO A 25 -5.30 -1.35 13.72
C PRO A 25 -4.29 -2.37 14.25
N ILE A 26 -3.02 -2.20 13.88
CA ILE A 26 -1.90 -3.05 14.32
C ILE A 26 -1.53 -2.69 15.76
N ARG A 27 -2.38 -3.06 16.72
CA ARG A 27 -2.14 -2.82 18.16
C ARG A 27 -1.69 -4.07 18.92
N GLU A 28 -2.08 -5.25 18.48
CA GLU A 28 -1.85 -6.50 19.23
C GLU A 28 -0.49 -7.17 18.89
N ASP A 29 0.11 -6.85 17.75
CA ASP A 29 1.37 -7.46 17.25
C ASP A 29 2.45 -6.42 16.92
N TRP A 30 2.31 -5.19 17.44
CA TRP A 30 3.16 -4.07 17.06
C TRP A 30 4.62 -4.26 17.49
N ASP A 31 4.84 -4.72 18.72
CA ASP A 31 6.18 -4.96 19.26
C ASP A 31 6.92 -6.05 18.46
N VAL A 32 6.19 -7.09 18.04
CA VAL A 32 6.75 -8.17 17.23
C VAL A 32 7.17 -7.67 15.84
N ARG A 33 6.34 -6.85 15.19
CA ARG A 33 6.68 -6.27 13.88
C ARG A 33 7.82 -5.27 14.00
N ASN A 34 7.81 -4.39 15.00
CA ASN A 34 8.89 -3.42 15.22
C ASN A 34 10.22 -4.13 15.51
N ALA A 35 10.22 -5.17 16.34
CA ALA A 35 11.42 -5.96 16.61
C ALA A 35 11.94 -6.68 15.35
N ALA A 36 11.04 -7.25 14.54
CA ALA A 36 11.40 -7.85 13.26
C ALA A 36 12.02 -6.83 12.30
N VAL A 37 11.43 -5.64 12.19
CA VAL A 37 11.94 -4.54 11.36
C VAL A 37 13.31 -4.09 11.82
N GLN A 38 13.51 -3.86 13.12
CA GLN A 38 14.82 -3.49 13.69
C GLN A 38 15.88 -4.56 13.43
N ARG A 39 15.52 -5.84 13.53
CA ARG A 39 16.45 -6.93 13.23
C ARG A 39 16.83 -6.96 11.75
N VAL A 40 15.89 -6.75 10.83
CA VAL A 40 16.19 -6.69 9.40
C VAL A 40 17.03 -5.46 9.06
N LEU A 41 16.76 -4.29 9.65
CA LEU A 41 17.62 -3.11 9.51
C LEU A 41 19.06 -3.40 9.96
N SER A 42 19.22 -3.99 11.15
CA SER A 42 20.53 -4.41 11.66
C SER A 42 21.28 -5.34 10.69
N ILE A 43 20.56 -6.27 10.04
CA ILE A 43 21.16 -7.12 9.00
C ILE A 43 21.62 -6.27 7.81
N LEU A 44 20.75 -5.38 7.31
CA LEU A 44 21.04 -4.52 6.15
C LEU A 44 22.17 -3.49 6.42
N ASP A 45 22.43 -3.16 7.68
CA ASP A 45 23.60 -2.38 8.13
C ASP A 45 24.92 -3.16 8.06
N GLY A 46 24.89 -4.42 7.62
CA GLY A 46 26.07 -5.28 7.46
C GLY A 46 26.46 -6.04 8.73
N ASN A 47 25.59 -6.10 9.75
CA ASN A 47 25.83 -6.95 10.90
C ASN A 47 25.78 -8.43 10.50
N THR A 48 26.57 -9.25 11.20
CA THR A 48 26.65 -10.69 10.95
C THR A 48 25.26 -11.33 11.02
N VAL A 49 24.90 -12.07 9.98
CA VAL A 49 23.63 -12.78 9.90
C VAL A 49 23.79 -14.14 10.56
N GLU A 50 23.12 -14.31 11.69
CA GLU A 50 23.05 -15.60 12.37
C GLU A 50 21.90 -16.45 11.81
N LYS A 51 22.17 -17.74 11.55
CA LYS A 51 21.14 -18.71 11.17
C LYS A 51 20.39 -19.18 12.41
N ASP A 52 19.58 -18.29 12.97
CA ASP A 52 18.71 -18.57 14.11
C ASP A 52 17.23 -18.39 13.75
N ASN A 53 16.35 -18.89 14.63
CA ASN A 53 14.90 -18.81 14.40
C ASN A 53 14.40 -17.36 14.38
N ASP A 54 15.02 -16.48 15.15
CA ASP A 54 14.60 -15.08 15.28
C ASP A 54 14.88 -14.29 13.99
N THR A 55 16.02 -14.52 13.35
CA THR A 55 16.40 -13.95 12.04
C THR A 55 15.45 -14.43 10.96
N LEU A 56 15.19 -15.74 10.91
CA LEU A 56 14.31 -16.33 9.92
C LEU A 56 12.85 -15.87 10.10
N ALA A 57 12.42 -15.69 11.35
CA ALA A 57 11.11 -15.13 11.68
C ALA A 57 11.04 -13.64 11.32
N ALA A 58 12.07 -12.85 11.64
CA ALA A 58 12.12 -11.42 11.31
C ALA A 58 12.03 -11.19 9.79
N LEU A 59 12.83 -11.91 9.00
CA LEU A 59 12.77 -11.85 7.53
C LEU A 59 11.40 -12.25 6.99
N SER A 60 10.78 -13.28 7.57
CA SER A 60 9.42 -13.71 7.18
C SER A 60 8.36 -12.66 7.52
N THR A 61 8.47 -12.02 8.68
CA THR A 61 7.57 -10.95 9.12
C THR A 61 7.69 -9.73 8.21
N VAL A 62 8.90 -9.25 7.93
CA VAL A 62 9.13 -8.09 7.07
C VAL A 62 8.72 -8.38 5.62
N LYS A 63 9.05 -9.57 5.08
CA LYS A 63 8.48 -10.04 3.81
C LYS A 63 6.96 -9.94 3.81
N GLY A 64 6.34 -10.34 4.93
CA GLY A 64 4.92 -10.27 5.17
C GLY A 64 4.34 -8.86 5.02
N LEU A 65 5.05 -7.83 5.49
CA LEU A 65 4.63 -6.43 5.37
C LEU A 65 4.49 -6.04 3.90
N PHE A 66 5.54 -6.24 3.10
CA PHE A 66 5.53 -5.95 1.67
C PHE A 66 4.52 -6.81 0.90
N SER A 67 4.35 -8.08 1.31
CA SER A 67 3.36 -8.95 0.67
C SER A 67 1.93 -8.46 0.82
N ARG A 68 1.59 -7.88 1.98
CA ARG A 68 0.27 -7.29 2.21
C ARG A 68 0.01 -6.13 1.25
N VAL A 69 1.04 -5.34 0.93
CA VAL A 69 0.89 -4.17 0.04
C VAL A 69 0.64 -4.58 -1.41
N TYR A 70 1.40 -5.54 -1.94
CA TYR A 70 1.21 -5.96 -3.33
C TYR A 70 0.00 -6.90 -3.50
N VAL A 71 -0.25 -7.81 -2.54
CA VAL A 71 -1.38 -8.75 -2.63
C VAL A 71 -2.71 -8.08 -2.29
N ARG A 72 -2.73 -7.20 -1.28
CA ARG A 72 -3.92 -6.48 -0.79
C ARG A 72 -5.08 -7.37 -0.33
N ASP A 73 -4.81 -8.59 0.10
CA ASP A 73 -5.81 -9.58 0.54
C ASP A 73 -5.96 -9.67 2.07
N CYS A 74 -5.20 -8.88 2.81
CA CYS A 74 -5.14 -8.94 4.27
C CYS A 74 -5.99 -7.84 4.93
N TRP A 75 -6.59 -8.18 6.08
CA TRP A 75 -7.34 -7.27 6.95
C TRP A 75 -6.66 -5.95 7.35
N ASP A 76 -5.34 -5.84 7.26
CA ASP A 76 -4.52 -4.68 7.63
C ASP A 76 -3.69 -4.13 6.45
N TRP A 77 -3.98 -4.55 5.21
CA TRP A 77 -3.12 -4.23 4.06
C TRP A 77 -2.91 -2.72 3.87
N PHE A 78 -3.96 -1.91 4.02
CA PHE A 78 -3.89 -0.47 3.81
C PHE A 78 -3.16 0.21 4.97
N THR A 79 -3.38 -0.27 6.20
CA THR A 79 -2.61 0.17 7.37
C THR A 79 -1.11 -0.08 7.19
N VAL A 80 -0.72 -1.28 6.72
CA VAL A 80 0.70 -1.59 6.42
C VAL A 80 1.22 -0.75 5.26
N CYS A 81 0.42 -0.58 4.20
CA CYS A 81 0.78 0.25 3.05
C CYS A 81 1.12 1.68 3.49
N ARG A 82 0.28 2.28 4.34
CA ARG A 82 0.53 3.57 4.96
C ARG A 82 1.80 3.61 5.80
N GLN A 83 2.03 2.60 6.64
CA GLN A 83 3.24 2.52 7.47
C GLN A 83 4.53 2.42 6.66
N LEU A 84 4.44 1.88 5.44
CA LEU A 84 5.56 1.84 4.50
C LEU A 84 5.57 3.05 3.57
N ALA A 85 4.78 4.10 3.80
CA ALA A 85 4.67 5.28 2.92
C ALA A 85 4.23 4.93 1.48
N TYR A 86 3.22 4.07 1.38
CA TYR A 86 2.48 3.76 0.15
C TYR A 86 3.33 3.25 -1.03
N PRO A 87 4.24 2.27 -0.85
CA PRO A 87 5.10 1.81 -1.93
C PRO A 87 4.27 1.19 -3.06
N GLY A 88 4.74 1.35 -4.29
CA GLY A 88 4.12 0.78 -5.48
C GLY A 88 4.01 -0.75 -5.42
N HIS A 89 3.10 -1.28 -6.23
CA HIS A 89 2.84 -2.72 -6.32
C HIS A 89 4.10 -3.51 -6.72
N ASP A 90 4.76 -3.08 -7.79
CA ASP A 90 5.90 -3.82 -8.36
C ASP A 90 7.12 -3.79 -7.43
N LEU A 91 7.40 -2.64 -6.82
CA LEU A 91 8.44 -2.47 -5.81
C LEU A 91 8.19 -3.35 -4.58
N SER A 92 6.96 -3.32 -4.05
CA SER A 92 6.56 -4.16 -2.91
C SER A 92 6.70 -5.66 -3.22
N LYS A 93 6.33 -6.07 -4.44
CA LYS A 93 6.50 -7.46 -4.89
C LYS A 93 7.96 -7.85 -4.98
N GLU A 94 8.79 -6.99 -5.58
CA GLU A 94 10.22 -7.23 -5.72
C GLU A 94 10.91 -7.39 -4.36
N ILE A 95 10.65 -6.48 -3.42
CA ILE A 95 11.20 -6.53 -2.06
C ILE A 95 10.75 -7.81 -1.36
N SER A 96 9.46 -8.16 -1.42
CA SER A 96 8.92 -9.36 -0.78
C SER A 96 9.58 -10.65 -1.32
N LEU A 97 9.81 -10.73 -2.63
CA LEU A 97 10.50 -11.86 -3.24
C LEU A 97 11.99 -11.90 -2.87
N ALA A 98 12.67 -10.76 -2.86
CA ALA A 98 14.08 -10.65 -2.47
C ALA A 98 14.29 -11.12 -1.02
N LEU A 99 13.47 -10.64 -0.08
CA LEU A 99 13.52 -11.07 1.33
C LEU A 99 13.23 -12.58 1.49
N GLY A 100 12.27 -13.10 0.74
CA GLY A 100 11.95 -14.53 0.74
C GLY A 100 13.12 -15.40 0.25
N ASN A 101 13.76 -14.98 -0.84
CA ASN A 101 14.92 -15.65 -1.39
C ASN A 101 16.13 -15.54 -0.44
N TYR A 102 16.30 -14.39 0.22
CA TYR A 102 17.41 -14.17 1.14
C TYR A 102 17.30 -15.11 2.35
N ARG A 103 16.10 -15.20 2.92
CA ARG A 103 15.78 -16.19 3.95
C ARG A 103 16.06 -17.63 3.50
N ALA A 104 15.74 -17.98 2.25
CA ALA A 104 16.00 -19.31 1.72
C ALA A 104 17.52 -19.59 1.59
N ALA A 105 18.30 -18.60 1.17
CA ALA A 105 19.76 -18.72 1.06
C ALA A 105 20.45 -18.88 2.41
N ILE A 106 19.93 -18.24 3.47
CA ILE A 106 20.37 -18.47 4.86
C ILE A 106 20.05 -19.92 5.29
N LEU A 107 18.84 -20.41 4.98
CA LEU A 107 18.45 -21.78 5.31
C LEU A 107 19.33 -22.85 4.63
N SER A 108 19.78 -22.59 3.41
CA SER A 108 20.63 -23.51 2.64
C SER A 108 22.14 -23.30 2.83
N ASP A 109 22.56 -22.38 3.69
CA ASP A 109 23.98 -21.99 3.88
C ASP A 109 24.68 -21.56 2.58
N ASP A 110 23.93 -20.97 1.65
CA ASP A 110 24.45 -20.51 0.36
C ASP A 110 24.99 -19.08 0.48
N ALA A 111 26.25 -18.95 0.91
CA ALA A 111 26.89 -17.65 1.14
C ALA A 111 26.99 -16.78 -0.13
N GLY A 112 27.17 -17.39 -1.31
CA GLY A 112 27.23 -16.65 -2.57
C GLY A 112 25.88 -16.01 -2.89
N ARG A 113 24.81 -16.78 -2.75
CA ARG A 113 23.44 -16.27 -2.96
C ARG A 113 23.02 -15.28 -1.89
N GLN A 114 23.47 -15.45 -0.64
CA GLN A 114 23.26 -14.47 0.43
C GLN A 114 23.87 -13.12 0.05
N ALA A 115 25.15 -13.08 -0.36
CA ALA A 115 25.82 -11.84 -0.76
C ALA A 115 25.13 -11.14 -1.94
N GLU A 116 24.71 -11.90 -2.96
CA GLU A 116 23.96 -11.36 -4.12
C GLU A 116 22.64 -10.70 -3.69
N LEU A 117 21.85 -11.40 -2.87
CA LEU A 117 20.54 -10.92 -2.43
C LEU A 117 20.65 -9.78 -1.42
N PHE A 118 21.70 -9.77 -0.61
CA PHE A 118 22.03 -8.63 0.25
C PHE A 118 22.29 -7.38 -0.60
N SER A 119 23.17 -7.46 -1.59
CA SER A 119 23.46 -6.35 -2.52
C SER A 119 22.17 -5.83 -3.15
N LYS A 120 21.31 -6.73 -3.63
CA LYS A 120 20.02 -6.36 -4.21
C LYS A 120 19.11 -5.64 -3.20
N LEU A 121 19.01 -6.13 -1.97
CA LEU A 121 18.18 -5.49 -0.94
C LEU A 121 18.72 -4.10 -0.54
N SER A 122 20.04 -3.92 -0.57
CA SER A 122 20.69 -2.63 -0.30
C SER A 122 20.57 -1.62 -1.45
N GLU A 123 20.34 -2.08 -2.69
CA GLU A 123 20.05 -1.20 -3.85
C GLU A 123 18.59 -0.73 -3.88
N LEU A 124 17.70 -1.44 -3.20
CA LEU A 124 16.30 -1.07 -3.05
C LEU A 124 16.12 -0.13 -1.84
N PRO A 125 15.09 0.74 -1.82
CA PRO A 125 14.79 1.65 -0.70
C PRO A 125 14.23 0.93 0.54
N VAL A 126 14.65 -0.31 0.80
CA VAL A 126 14.15 -1.14 1.91
C VAL A 126 14.52 -0.52 3.26
N PRO A 127 15.79 -0.12 3.53
CA PRO A 127 16.13 0.50 4.80
C PRO A 127 15.26 1.73 5.11
N GLU A 128 15.08 2.64 4.16
CA GLU A 128 14.34 3.88 4.33
C GLU A 128 12.84 3.63 4.59
N MET A 129 12.24 2.66 3.91
CA MET A 129 10.85 2.26 4.18
C MET A 129 10.68 1.65 5.57
N LEU A 130 11.65 0.86 6.01
CA LEU A 130 11.63 0.20 7.31
C LEU A 130 11.89 1.19 8.45
N GLU A 131 12.78 2.15 8.26
CA GLU A 131 12.97 3.27 9.17
C GLU A 131 11.69 4.12 9.26
N HIS A 132 11.07 4.41 8.11
CA HIS A 132 9.79 5.10 8.08
C HIS A 132 8.69 4.36 8.87
N PHE A 133 8.62 3.04 8.70
CA PHE A 133 7.69 2.19 9.45
C PHE A 133 7.87 2.37 10.96
N ILE A 134 9.11 2.38 11.46
CA ILE A 134 9.41 2.62 12.88
C ILE A 134 9.04 4.06 13.27
N ASP A 135 9.43 5.05 12.47
CA ASP A 135 9.18 6.46 12.75
C ASP A 135 7.69 6.79 12.82
N LEU A 136 6.88 6.26 11.91
CA LEU A 136 5.44 6.44 11.97
C LEU A 136 4.85 5.79 13.22
N ASN A 137 5.27 4.57 13.53
CA ASN A 137 4.70 3.80 14.63
C ASN A 137 5.10 4.35 16.02
N VAL A 138 6.34 4.82 16.17
CA VAL A 138 6.89 5.27 17.45
C VAL A 138 6.72 6.78 17.63
N LYS A 139 6.93 7.57 16.58
CA LYS A 139 6.98 9.04 16.65
C LYS A 139 5.73 9.70 16.06
N GLY A 140 4.86 8.94 15.37
CA GLY A 140 3.70 9.50 14.68
C GLY A 140 4.06 10.38 13.49
N LYS A 141 5.27 10.24 12.95
CA LYS A 141 5.79 11.08 11.85
C LYS A 141 5.52 10.40 10.50
N HIS A 142 4.64 10.99 9.70
CA HIS A 142 4.39 10.56 8.33
C HIS A 142 5.32 11.29 7.34
N LEU A 143 5.90 10.59 6.35
CA LEU A 143 6.80 11.21 5.36
C LEU A 143 6.05 11.89 4.21
N ILE A 144 4.84 11.41 3.93
CA ILE A 144 4.03 11.87 2.79
C ILE A 144 2.88 12.73 3.31
N ASP A 145 2.57 13.80 2.57
CA ASP A 145 1.33 14.54 2.76
C ASP A 145 0.15 13.77 2.14
N GLU A 146 -0.75 13.29 3.01
CA GLU A 146 -1.97 12.55 2.67
C GLU A 146 -3.11 13.45 2.15
N ALA A 147 -2.76 14.48 1.37
CA ALA A 147 -3.67 15.54 0.94
C ALA A 147 -4.63 15.13 -0.21
N GLY A 148 -4.48 13.94 -0.79
CA GLY A 148 -5.30 13.51 -1.92
C GLY A 148 -5.34 12.01 -2.13
N PHE A 149 -6.55 11.43 -2.15
CA PHE A 149 -6.76 10.04 -2.51
C PHE A 149 -7.92 9.87 -3.49
N ALA A 150 -7.75 8.98 -4.46
CA ALA A 150 -8.85 8.23 -5.06
C ALA A 150 -9.04 6.93 -4.27
N PHE A 151 -10.29 6.51 -4.05
CA PHE A 151 -10.58 5.36 -3.20
C PHE A 151 -11.74 4.51 -3.71
N ILE A 152 -11.74 3.26 -3.27
CA ILE A 152 -12.83 2.29 -3.41
C ILE A 152 -13.03 1.70 -2.02
N LEU A 153 -14.17 2.02 -1.40
CA LEU A 153 -14.56 1.50 -0.10
C LEU A 153 -15.67 0.47 -0.26
N TRP A 154 -15.64 -0.56 0.57
CA TRP A 154 -16.56 -1.68 0.50
C TRP A 154 -17.10 -2.03 1.88
N SER A 155 -18.35 -2.48 1.96
CA SER A 155 -18.97 -2.99 3.17
C SER A 155 -19.37 -4.45 3.04
N GLN A 156 -19.09 -5.25 4.07
CA GLN A 156 -19.53 -6.63 4.14
C GLN A 156 -21.07 -6.79 4.12
N SER A 157 -21.81 -5.77 4.52
CA SER A 157 -23.28 -5.80 4.53
C SER A 157 -23.91 -5.69 3.12
N LYS A 158 -23.15 -5.23 2.13
CA LYS A 158 -23.61 -4.96 0.75
C LYS A 158 -22.60 -5.49 -0.24
N ALA A 159 -22.76 -6.75 -0.62
CA ALA A 159 -21.99 -7.33 -1.71
C ALA A 159 -22.22 -6.53 -3.00
N ASN A 160 -21.16 -6.31 -3.78
CA ASN A 160 -21.16 -5.63 -5.08
C ASN A 160 -21.61 -4.15 -5.06
N GLU A 161 -21.65 -3.50 -3.90
CA GLU A 161 -21.84 -2.05 -3.80
C GLU A 161 -20.61 -1.40 -3.17
N TYR A 162 -20.11 -0.36 -3.83
CA TYR A 162 -18.84 0.29 -3.48
C TYR A 162 -19.03 1.79 -3.38
N PHE A 163 -18.45 2.38 -2.34
CA PHE A 163 -18.35 3.82 -2.23
C PHE A 163 -17.05 4.26 -2.91
N VAL A 164 -17.19 4.86 -4.09
CA VAL A 164 -16.06 5.23 -4.96
C VAL A 164 -15.99 6.74 -5.09
N GLY A 165 -14.79 7.30 -5.06
CA GLY A 165 -14.61 8.73 -5.26
C GLY A 165 -13.18 9.16 -5.00
N ALA A 166 -13.02 10.47 -4.83
CA ALA A 166 -11.75 11.05 -4.41
C ALA A 166 -11.98 12.13 -3.34
N THR A 167 -10.95 12.35 -2.53
CA THR A 167 -11.01 13.14 -1.29
C THR A 167 -9.69 13.85 -1.05
N THR A 168 -9.77 15.07 -0.51
CA THR A 168 -8.61 15.82 -0.02
C THR A 168 -8.29 15.50 1.46
N ARG A 169 -9.03 14.55 2.05
CA ARG A 169 -8.85 14.09 3.43
C ARG A 169 -8.06 12.78 3.44
N THR A 170 -7.53 12.42 4.59
CA THR A 170 -7.03 11.06 4.82
C THR A 170 -8.13 10.02 4.62
N ILE A 171 -7.74 8.78 4.29
CA ILE A 171 -8.68 7.66 4.17
C ILE A 171 -9.39 7.37 5.50
N ASP A 172 -8.71 7.51 6.64
CA ASP A 172 -9.32 7.35 7.97
C ASP A 172 -10.47 8.35 8.21
N ASN A 173 -10.26 9.62 7.84
CA ASN A 173 -11.29 10.65 7.94
C ASN A 173 -12.44 10.41 6.95
N THR A 174 -12.14 9.83 5.79
CA THR A 174 -13.14 9.46 4.78
C THR A 174 -13.99 8.29 5.26
N LEU A 175 -13.38 7.25 5.84
CA LEU A 175 -14.08 6.12 6.46
C LEU A 175 -14.99 6.57 7.61
N LYS A 176 -14.51 7.51 8.45
CA LYS A 176 -15.32 8.12 9.53
C LYS A 176 -16.55 8.82 8.95
N PHE A 177 -16.36 9.67 7.94
CA PHE A 177 -17.45 10.38 7.26
C PHE A 177 -18.48 9.42 6.65
N VAL A 178 -18.04 8.40 5.93
CA VAL A 178 -18.94 7.42 5.29
C VAL A 178 -19.71 6.62 6.33
N ARG A 179 -19.08 6.25 7.45
CA ARG A 179 -19.74 5.57 8.58
C ARG A 179 -20.84 6.41 9.22
N GLU A 180 -20.59 7.71 9.40
CA GLU A 180 -21.59 8.65 9.94
C GLU A 180 -22.74 8.88 8.97
N ARG A 181 -22.46 8.87 7.65
CA ARG A 181 -23.44 9.10 6.59
C ARG A 181 -24.32 7.87 6.30
N PHE A 182 -23.75 6.67 6.42
CA PHE A 182 -24.38 5.38 6.08
C PHE A 182 -24.12 4.33 7.17
N PRO A 183 -24.61 4.53 8.41
CA PRO A 183 -24.35 3.64 9.54
C PRO A 183 -24.89 2.22 9.31
N GLU A 184 -25.95 2.06 8.52
CA GLU A 184 -26.57 0.78 8.17
C GLU A 184 -25.64 -0.13 7.35
N ASN A 185 -24.65 0.47 6.68
CA ASN A 185 -23.67 -0.23 5.87
C ASN A 185 -22.30 -0.29 6.57
N ALA A 186 -22.20 0.07 7.84
CA ALA A 186 -20.93 0.00 8.56
C ALA A 186 -20.55 -1.46 8.93
N PRO A 187 -19.26 -1.78 9.06
CA PRO A 187 -18.10 -0.94 8.74
C PRO A 187 -17.75 -1.00 7.24
N TYR A 188 -17.20 0.11 6.75
CA TYR A 188 -16.52 0.15 5.46
C TYR A 188 -15.05 -0.21 5.63
N GLY A 189 -14.50 -0.94 4.67
CA GLY A 189 -13.08 -1.20 4.49
C GLY A 189 -12.56 -0.62 3.18
N VAL A 190 -11.25 -0.65 3.01
CA VAL A 190 -10.54 -0.15 1.84
C VAL A 190 -10.20 -1.32 0.92
N VAL A 191 -10.77 -1.32 -0.28
CA VAL A 191 -10.44 -2.30 -1.34
C VAL A 191 -9.65 -1.66 -2.49
N GLY A 192 -9.49 -0.34 -2.47
CA GLY A 192 -8.60 0.44 -3.32
C GLY A 192 -8.35 1.82 -2.71
N ALA A 193 -7.11 2.27 -2.74
CA ALA A 193 -6.72 3.62 -2.35
C ALA A 193 -5.45 4.00 -3.12
N TYR A 194 -5.46 5.17 -3.74
CA TYR A 194 -4.43 5.64 -4.65
C TYR A 194 -4.14 7.09 -4.29
N LEU A 195 -2.88 7.42 -4.04
CA LEU A 195 -2.46 8.82 -3.88
C LEU A 195 -2.66 9.53 -5.22
N VAL A 196 -3.26 10.71 -5.18
CA VAL A 196 -3.51 11.50 -6.39
C VAL A 196 -3.11 12.96 -6.21
N ASP A 197 -2.76 13.62 -7.32
CA ASP A 197 -2.33 15.01 -7.30
C ASP A 197 -3.49 16.00 -7.13
N ASP A 198 -4.57 15.86 -7.91
CA ASP A 198 -5.80 16.64 -7.74
C ASP A 198 -7.01 15.73 -7.44
N ALA A 199 -7.32 15.60 -6.16
CA ALA A 199 -8.46 14.79 -5.72
C ALA A 199 -9.83 15.38 -6.13
N LEU A 200 -9.94 16.67 -6.42
CA LEU A 200 -11.19 17.28 -6.87
C LEU A 200 -11.43 16.98 -8.35
N GLU A 201 -10.40 17.11 -9.17
CA GLU A 201 -10.45 16.74 -10.58
C GLU A 201 -10.74 15.25 -10.74
N VAL A 202 -10.00 14.38 -10.04
CA VAL A 202 -10.21 12.92 -10.10
C VAL A 202 -11.62 12.55 -9.69
N ARG A 203 -12.21 13.23 -8.68
CA ARG A 203 -13.60 12.97 -8.29
C ARG A 203 -14.58 13.23 -9.42
N ASP A 204 -14.38 14.32 -10.17
CA ASP A 204 -15.28 14.70 -11.27
C ASP A 204 -15.09 13.78 -12.48
N LEU A 205 -13.85 13.36 -12.77
CA LEU A 205 -13.53 12.36 -13.79
C LEU A 205 -14.17 11.00 -13.47
N LEU A 206 -14.02 10.53 -12.23
CA LEU A 206 -14.61 9.27 -11.77
C LEU A 206 -16.14 9.27 -11.87
N LYS A 207 -16.78 10.39 -11.55
CA LYS A 207 -18.23 10.53 -11.66
C LYS A 207 -18.70 10.34 -13.11
N ASN A 208 -17.98 10.88 -14.09
CA ASN A 208 -18.31 10.73 -15.50
C ASN A 208 -18.03 9.31 -16.00
N GLU A 209 -16.89 8.72 -15.61
CA GLU A 209 -16.49 7.38 -16.06
C GLU A 209 -17.42 6.26 -15.55
N MET A 210 -18.02 6.46 -14.36
CA MET A 210 -18.83 5.44 -13.68
C MET A 210 -20.32 5.79 -13.67
N GLU A 211 -20.79 6.67 -14.54
CA GLU A 211 -22.19 7.11 -14.59
C GLU A 211 -23.16 5.93 -14.80
N ASP A 212 -22.79 4.97 -15.64
CA ASP A 212 -23.54 3.74 -15.92
C ASP A 212 -23.64 2.78 -14.72
N LEU A 213 -22.70 2.88 -13.77
CA LEU A 213 -22.66 2.05 -12.55
C LEU A 213 -23.26 2.77 -11.33
N TYR A 214 -23.65 4.04 -11.47
CA TYR A 214 -24.15 4.83 -10.36
C TYR A 214 -25.45 4.26 -9.79
N ALA A 215 -25.43 3.91 -8.50
CA ALA A 215 -26.62 3.43 -7.80
C ALA A 215 -27.32 4.59 -7.10
N TYR A 216 -26.71 5.13 -6.03
CA TYR A 216 -27.25 6.27 -5.29
C TYR A 216 -26.21 6.83 -4.31
N ARG A 217 -26.27 8.14 -4.04
CA ARG A 217 -25.51 8.82 -2.96
C ARG A 217 -23.99 8.53 -2.95
N GLY A 218 -23.38 8.30 -4.13
CA GLY A 218 -21.95 8.00 -4.26
C GLY A 218 -21.58 6.52 -4.15
N LEU A 219 -22.59 5.64 -4.07
CA LEU A 219 -22.42 4.20 -4.24
C LEU A 219 -22.56 3.82 -5.71
N TYR A 220 -21.71 2.91 -6.14
CA TYR A 220 -21.67 2.31 -7.47
C TYR A 220 -21.88 0.80 -7.33
N ARG A 221 -22.59 0.20 -8.27
CA ARG A 221 -22.88 -1.23 -8.29
C ARG A 221 -22.23 -1.88 -9.50
N GLY A 222 -21.46 -2.94 -9.27
CA GLY A 222 -20.75 -3.67 -10.31
C GLY A 222 -19.82 -4.72 -9.72
N GLU A 223 -19.05 -5.37 -10.58
CA GLU A 223 -17.98 -6.27 -10.16
C GLU A 223 -16.76 -5.45 -9.69
N LEU A 224 -16.08 -5.90 -8.63
CA LEU A 224 -14.93 -5.18 -8.06
C LEU A 224 -13.83 -4.93 -9.10
N VAL A 225 -13.58 -5.91 -9.96
CA VAL A 225 -12.57 -5.83 -11.01
C VAL A 225 -12.87 -4.69 -11.98
N ASP A 226 -14.10 -4.60 -12.48
CA ASP A 226 -14.51 -3.52 -13.42
C ASP A 226 -14.40 -2.14 -12.76
N ILE A 227 -14.91 -1.99 -11.53
CA ILE A 227 -14.82 -0.72 -10.78
C ILE A 227 -13.36 -0.31 -10.58
N ARG A 228 -12.49 -1.26 -10.21
CA ARG A 228 -11.07 -0.96 -10.01
C ARG A 228 -10.39 -0.58 -11.33
N GLU A 229 -10.61 -1.34 -12.40
CA GLU A 229 -10.02 -1.06 -13.71
C GLU A 229 -10.42 0.32 -14.22
N ARG A 230 -11.67 0.74 -14.02
CA ARG A 230 -12.12 2.09 -14.38
C ARG A 230 -11.45 3.18 -13.53
N VAL A 231 -11.37 2.98 -12.21
CA VAL A 231 -10.68 3.93 -11.33
C VAL A 231 -9.20 4.08 -11.71
N GLU A 232 -8.50 2.97 -11.89
CA GLU A 232 -7.09 2.96 -12.27
C GLU A 232 -6.88 3.54 -13.68
N SER A 233 -7.77 3.24 -14.63
CA SER A 233 -7.76 3.80 -15.97
C SER A 233 -7.92 5.32 -15.97
N VAL A 234 -8.85 5.86 -15.18
CA VAL A 234 -9.03 7.32 -15.03
C VAL A 234 -7.77 7.96 -14.47
N ILE A 235 -7.23 7.42 -13.37
CA ILE A 235 -6.04 7.97 -12.74
C ILE A 235 -4.84 7.95 -13.72
N GLN A 236 -4.65 6.84 -14.44
CA GLN A 236 -3.55 6.67 -15.39
C GLN A 236 -3.72 7.56 -16.64
N ARG A 237 -4.89 7.56 -17.29
CA ARG A 237 -5.14 8.35 -18.52
C ARG A 237 -4.99 9.85 -18.30
N HIS A 238 -5.24 10.32 -17.08
CA HIS A 238 -5.18 11.73 -16.72
C HIS A 238 -3.90 12.11 -15.95
N HIS A 239 -2.94 11.20 -15.81
CA HIS A 239 -1.66 11.46 -15.13
C HIS A 239 -1.84 11.97 -13.68
N GLN A 240 -2.86 11.45 -12.99
CA GLN A 240 -3.21 11.91 -11.65
C GLN A 240 -2.56 11.08 -10.54
N LEU A 241 -1.86 9.99 -10.87
CA LEU A 241 -1.21 9.15 -9.86
C LEU A 241 -0.03 9.90 -9.26
N ARG A 242 -0.08 10.15 -7.96
CA ARG A 242 1.07 10.65 -7.22
C ARG A 242 1.98 9.50 -6.85
N ASN A 243 3.24 9.56 -7.27
CA ASN A 243 4.24 8.55 -6.92
C ASN A 243 4.56 8.58 -5.43
N SER A 244 4.78 7.39 -4.87
CA SER A 244 5.42 7.25 -3.57
C SER A 244 6.86 7.79 -3.65
N PRO A 245 7.45 8.33 -2.56
CA PRO A 245 8.87 8.69 -2.51
C PRO A 245 9.82 7.53 -2.85
N TRP A 246 9.31 6.29 -2.85
CA TRP A 246 10.09 5.10 -3.14
C TRP A 246 10.02 4.64 -4.59
N ASP A 247 8.93 4.97 -5.26
CA ASP A 247 8.75 4.63 -6.67
C ASP A 247 9.57 5.69 -7.41
N GLY A 248 10.82 5.33 -7.74
CA GLY A 248 11.87 6.24 -8.21
C GLY A 248 11.36 7.36 -9.10
N ALA A 249 11.93 8.55 -8.93
CA ALA A 249 11.58 9.72 -9.71
C ALA A 249 11.47 9.34 -11.18
N ASP A 250 10.38 9.74 -11.83
CA ASP A 250 10.27 9.59 -13.28
C ASP A 250 11.49 10.29 -13.88
N PRO A 251 12.40 9.61 -14.59
CA PRO A 251 13.60 10.24 -15.12
C PRO A 251 13.26 11.44 -16.02
N GLU A 252 12.07 11.43 -16.63
CA GLU A 252 11.54 12.55 -17.43
C GLU A 252 11.19 13.79 -16.58
N LEU A 253 10.81 13.63 -15.31
CA LEU A 253 10.56 14.74 -14.37
C LEU A 253 11.87 15.33 -13.82
N GLU A 254 12.92 14.52 -13.63
CA GLU A 254 14.24 15.02 -13.25
C GLU A 254 14.87 15.88 -14.37
N GLU A 255 14.76 15.45 -15.64
CA GLU A 255 15.21 16.27 -16.77
C GLU A 255 14.43 17.59 -16.89
N THR A 256 13.13 17.59 -16.60
CA THR A 256 12.30 18.80 -16.69
C THR A 256 12.62 19.80 -15.57
N VAL A 257 12.83 19.31 -14.34
CA VAL A 257 13.20 20.15 -13.20
C VAL A 257 14.64 20.68 -13.33
N GLU A 258 15.59 19.88 -13.84
CA GLU A 258 16.93 20.36 -14.13
C GLU A 258 16.96 21.40 -15.26
N GLN A 259 16.10 21.26 -16.28
CA GLN A 259 15.97 22.24 -17.36
C GLN A 259 15.31 23.55 -16.90
N GLU A 260 14.32 23.49 -16.02
CA GLU A 260 13.67 24.68 -15.44
C GLU A 260 14.56 25.42 -14.43
N MET A 261 15.45 24.70 -13.72
CA MET A 261 16.44 25.30 -12.82
C MET A 261 17.68 25.85 -13.55
N ALA A 262 17.88 25.50 -14.82
CA ALA A 262 18.96 25.97 -15.67
C ALA A 262 18.61 27.21 -16.53
N LEU A 263 17.37 27.71 -16.43
CA LEU A 263 16.85 28.92 -17.08
C LEU A 263 16.68 30.08 -16.09
#